data_AF-A0A843DPA6-F1
#
_entry.id   AF-A0A843DPA6-F1
#
_cell.length_a   1.000
_cell.length_b   1.000
_cell.length_c   1.000
_cell.angle_alpha   90.00
_cell.angle_beta   90.00
_cell.angle_gamma   90.00
#
_symmetry.space_group_name_H-M   'P 1'
#
loop_
_entity.id
_entity.type
_entity.pdbx_description
1 polymer ?
#
loop_
_entity_poly.entity_id
_entity_poly.type
_entity_poly.pdbx_seq_one_letter_code
_entity_poly.pdbx_strand_id
1 'polypeptide(L)'
;RATLDTVTDTLQLAAEILPDSISVQIPPNLADAGRLLRYGVDDLGGVSPVTIDYINPEHPWPALDELKTIAAGYEVSERLCVYEKYCTAEWIDESILPLVLDLKKRVYGE
;
A
#
# COMPACT_ATOMS: atom_id res chain seq x y z
N ARG A 1 5.40 2.82 -22.72
CA ARG A 1 5.16 3.03 -21.26
C ARG A 1 4.20 4.20 -21.12
N ALA A 2 3.31 4.17 -20.13
CA ALA A 2 2.47 5.32 -19.82
C ALA A 2 3.35 6.53 -19.47
N THR A 3 2.92 7.73 -19.85
CA THR A 3 3.59 8.96 -19.41
C THR A 3 3.19 9.27 -17.98
N LEU A 4 3.96 10.15 -17.33
CA LEU A 4 3.62 10.61 -15.98
C LEU A 4 2.24 11.30 -15.95
N ASP A 5 1.92 12.10 -16.97
CA ASP A 5 0.63 12.77 -17.08
C ASP A 5 -0.52 11.76 -17.16
N THR A 6 -0.35 10.68 -17.94
CA THR A 6 -1.35 9.60 -17.99
C THR A 6 -1.56 8.96 -16.62
N VAL A 7 -0.49 8.73 -15.86
CA VAL A 7 -0.59 8.15 -14.51
C VAL A 7 -1.30 9.14 -13.57
N THR A 8 -0.93 10.42 -13.57
CA THR A 8 -1.56 11.42 -12.69
C THR A 8 -3.03 11.63 -13.01
N ASP A 9 -3.42 11.63 -14.28
CA ASP A 9 -4.82 11.76 -14.68
C ASP A 9 -5.63 10.52 -14.27
N THR A 10 -5.04 9.33 -14.42
CA THR A 10 -5.67 8.07 -13.99
C THR A 10 -5.88 8.04 -12.48
N LEU A 11 -4.90 8.48 -11.69
CA LEU A 11 -5.01 8.51 -10.22
C LEU A 11 -6.10 9.50 -9.77
N GLN A 12 -6.15 10.69 -10.35
CA GLN A 12 -7.20 11.67 -10.04
C GLN A 12 -8.59 11.15 -10.38
N LEU A 13 -8.77 10.57 -11.57
CA LEU A 13 -10.03 9.97 -11.96
C LEU A 13 -10.42 8.83 -11.02
N ALA A 14 -9.47 7.97 -10.63
CA ALA A 14 -9.73 6.90 -9.67
C ALA A 14 -10.22 7.46 -8.32
N ALA A 15 -9.56 8.49 -7.80
CA ALA A 15 -9.95 9.15 -6.56
C ALA A 15 -11.34 9.84 -6.64
N GLU A 16 -11.75 10.28 -7.84
CA GLU A 16 -13.06 10.91 -8.06
C GLU A 16 -14.21 9.90 -8.23
N ILE A 17 -13.96 8.76 -8.87
CA ILE A 17 -15.03 7.83 -9.29
C ILE A 17 -15.16 6.60 -8.40
N LEU A 18 -14.09 6.19 -7.73
CA LEU A 18 -14.12 5.00 -6.89
C LEU A 18 -14.74 5.34 -5.54
N PRO A 19 -15.53 4.42 -4.94
CA PRO A 19 -15.97 4.59 -3.56
C PRO A 19 -14.77 4.68 -2.61
N ASP A 20 -14.87 5.50 -1.56
CA ASP A 20 -13.83 5.68 -0.51
C ASP A 20 -13.35 4.36 0.12
N SER A 21 -14.15 3.30 0.01
CA SER A 21 -13.76 1.96 0.45
C SER A 21 -12.66 1.32 -0.42
N ILE A 22 -12.35 1.84 -1.60
CA ILE A 22 -11.37 1.29 -2.52
C ILE A 22 -10.09 2.11 -2.45
N SER A 23 -9.04 1.51 -1.89
CA SER A 23 -7.72 2.11 -1.87
C SER A 23 -7.08 2.15 -3.25
N VAL A 24 -6.38 3.24 -3.54
CA VAL A 24 -5.60 3.47 -4.75
C VAL A 24 -4.13 3.36 -4.37
N GLN A 25 -3.51 2.28 -4.84
CA GLN A 25 -2.15 1.91 -4.46
C GLN A 25 -1.13 2.28 -5.53
N ILE A 26 0.07 2.70 -5.10
CA ILE A 26 1.26 2.71 -5.95
C ILE A 26 2.46 2.01 -5.29
N PRO A 27 3.26 1.24 -6.05
CA PRO A 27 4.51 0.66 -5.56
C PRO A 27 5.64 1.70 -5.54
N PRO A 28 6.26 1.99 -4.36
CA PRO A 28 7.25 3.05 -4.25
C PRO A 28 8.59 2.73 -4.92
N ASN A 29 8.86 1.46 -5.24
CA ASN A 29 10.05 1.01 -5.98
C ASN A 29 9.89 1.07 -7.52
N LEU A 30 8.66 1.20 -8.04
CA LEU A 30 8.38 1.18 -9.49
C LEU A 30 7.79 2.50 -10.02
N ALA A 31 7.44 3.43 -9.14
CA ALA A 31 6.85 4.72 -9.48
C ALA A 31 7.47 5.87 -8.67
N ASP A 32 7.38 7.10 -9.19
CA ASP A 32 7.78 8.32 -8.45
C ASP A 32 6.75 8.65 -7.37
N ALA A 33 6.77 7.85 -6.30
CA ALA A 33 5.73 7.86 -5.28
C ALA A 33 5.58 9.22 -4.60
N GLY A 34 6.69 9.90 -4.31
CA GLY A 34 6.66 11.20 -3.65
C GLY A 34 5.89 12.25 -4.46
N ARG A 35 5.97 12.19 -5.80
CA ARG A 35 5.17 13.06 -6.67
C ARG A 35 3.72 12.61 -6.80
N LEU A 36 3.46 11.30 -6.74
CA LEU A 36 2.15 10.71 -7.06
C LEU A 36 1.18 10.70 -5.88
N LEU A 37 1.66 10.71 -4.64
CA LEU A 37 0.82 10.63 -3.43
C LEU A 37 -0.32 11.67 -3.40
N ARG A 38 -0.05 12.89 -3.84
CA ARG A 38 -1.02 14.01 -3.87
C ARG A 38 -2.17 13.87 -4.86
N TYR A 39 -2.19 12.81 -5.66
CA TYR A 39 -3.21 12.57 -6.69
C TYR A 39 -4.25 11.52 -6.28
N GLY A 40 -4.44 11.33 -4.97
CA GLY A 40 -5.47 10.44 -4.44
C GLY A 40 -5.00 9.01 -4.17
N VAL A 41 -3.68 8.81 -4.03
CA VAL A 41 -3.10 7.56 -3.52
C VAL A 41 -3.22 7.56 -2.00
N ASP A 42 -3.67 6.44 -1.44
CA ASP A 42 -3.77 6.20 0.00
C ASP A 42 -2.96 4.99 0.47
N ASP A 43 -2.34 4.23 -0.44
CA ASP A 43 -1.58 3.01 -0.11
C ASP A 43 -0.25 2.91 -0.86
N LEU A 44 0.83 2.64 -0.12
CA LEU A 44 2.15 2.34 -0.65
C LEU A 44 2.30 0.81 -0.75
N GLY A 45 2.13 0.29 -1.96
CA GLY A 45 2.11 -1.14 -2.23
C GLY A 45 3.46 -1.80 -2.20
N GLY A 46 3.55 -3.03 -1.68
CA GLY A 46 4.77 -3.84 -1.77
C GLY A 46 5.93 -3.19 -1.04
N VAL A 47 6.02 -3.40 0.27
CA VAL A 47 7.12 -2.90 1.09
C VAL A 47 7.55 -4.03 2.00
N SER A 48 8.85 -4.30 2.04
CA SER A 48 9.44 -5.24 3.00
C SER A 48 10.81 -4.76 3.46
N PRO A 49 11.04 -4.60 4.77
CA PRO A 49 12.37 -4.29 5.29
C PRO A 49 13.27 -5.55 5.41
N VAL A 50 12.74 -6.75 5.14
CA VAL A 50 13.42 -8.02 5.41
C VAL A 50 13.73 -8.80 4.13
N THR A 51 12.87 -8.70 3.12
CA THR A 51 12.97 -9.48 1.88
C THR A 51 13.22 -8.57 0.70
N ILE A 52 13.80 -9.10 -0.38
CA ILE A 52 13.82 -8.42 -1.67
C ILE A 52 12.45 -8.46 -2.36
N ASP A 53 12.27 -7.70 -3.44
CA ASP A 53 11.16 -7.90 -4.37
C ASP A 53 11.48 -9.11 -5.27
N TYR A 54 10.82 -10.24 -5.03
CA TYR A 54 11.02 -11.45 -5.85
C TYR A 54 10.42 -11.33 -7.27
N ILE A 55 9.50 -10.39 -7.48
CA ILE A 55 8.88 -10.13 -8.79
C ILE A 55 9.75 -9.17 -9.59
N ASN A 56 10.28 -8.13 -8.94
CA ASN A 56 11.17 -7.13 -9.57
C ASN A 56 12.52 -7.01 -8.82
N PRO A 57 13.42 -8.00 -8.88
CA PRO A 57 14.66 -7.98 -8.10
C PRO A 57 15.59 -6.79 -8.37
N GLU A 58 15.50 -6.20 -9.57
CA GLU A 58 16.25 -5.01 -9.98
C GLU A 58 15.69 -3.69 -9.40
N HIS A 59 14.54 -3.76 -8.73
CA HIS A 59 13.83 -2.63 -8.13
C HIS A 59 13.63 -2.90 -6.63
N PRO A 60 14.68 -2.72 -5.79
CA PRO A 60 14.60 -3.02 -4.37
C PRO A 60 13.54 -2.16 -3.67
N TRP A 61 12.97 -2.69 -2.59
CA TRP A 61 12.09 -1.90 -1.74
C TRP A 61 12.87 -0.73 -1.12
N PRO A 62 12.26 0.46 -1.00
CA PRO A 62 12.85 1.56 -0.25
C PRO A 62 13.01 1.19 1.23
N ALA A 63 14.06 1.70 1.87
CA ALA A 63 14.24 1.55 3.30
C ALA A 63 13.15 2.31 4.08
N LEU A 64 12.92 1.97 5.35
CA LEU A 64 11.86 2.62 6.15
C LEU A 64 12.03 4.14 6.27
N ASP A 65 13.25 4.64 6.41
CA ASP A 65 13.50 6.10 6.49
C ASP A 65 13.37 6.79 5.13
N GLU A 66 13.63 6.07 4.04
CA GLU A 66 13.36 6.54 2.68
C GLU A 66 11.85 6.62 2.43
N LEU A 67 11.07 5.62 2.87
CA LEU A 67 9.61 5.66 2.79
C LEU A 67 9.01 6.86 3.53
N LYS A 68 9.51 7.20 4.72
CA LYS A 68 9.09 8.41 5.44
C LYS A 68 9.41 9.69 4.66
N THR A 69 10.53 9.69 3.93
CA THR A 69 10.92 10.83 3.08
C THR A 69 10.04 10.93 1.85
N ILE A 70 9.76 9.81 1.18
CA ILE A 70 8.83 9.70 0.04
C ILE A 70 7.44 10.20 0.43
N ALA A 71 6.96 9.79 1.61
CA ALA A 71 5.65 10.15 2.15
C ALA A 71 5.66 11.44 3.00
N ALA A 72 6.63 12.33 2.82
CA ALA A 72 6.70 13.56 3.58
C ALA A 72 5.40 14.38 3.45
N GLY A 73 4.82 14.76 4.59
CA GLY A 73 3.52 15.44 4.66
C GLY A 73 2.32 14.51 4.87
N TYR A 74 2.55 13.20 4.94
CA TYR A 74 1.54 12.18 5.26
C TYR A 74 1.95 11.39 6.51
N GLU A 75 0.96 10.80 7.18
CA GLU A 75 1.20 9.78 8.20
C GLU A 75 1.30 8.42 7.52
N VAL A 76 2.39 7.69 7.77
CA VAL A 76 2.60 6.35 7.24
C VAL A 76 2.34 5.34 8.36
N SER A 77 1.37 4.47 8.14
CA SER A 77 1.08 3.32 8.99
C SER A 77 1.37 2.02 8.25
N GLU A 78 1.84 1.01 8.99
CA GLU A 78 1.93 -0.34 8.44
C GLU A 78 0.53 -0.98 8.37
N ARG A 79 0.36 -1.91 7.43
CA ARG A 79 -0.85 -2.72 7.29
C ARG A 79 -0.49 -4.17 6.99
N LEU A 80 -1.42 -5.08 7.29
CA LEU A 80 -1.30 -6.47 6.85
C LEU A 80 -1.42 -6.57 5.32
N CYS A 81 -0.99 -7.70 4.75
CA CYS A 81 -1.14 -7.97 3.32
C CYS A 81 -2.59 -7.86 2.86
N VAL A 82 -3.53 -8.28 3.72
CA VAL A 82 -4.97 -8.05 3.57
C VAL A 82 -5.37 -6.73 4.23
N TYR A 83 -6.27 -5.97 3.61
CA TYR A 83 -6.81 -4.76 4.25
C TYR A 83 -7.58 -5.12 5.53
N GLU A 84 -7.47 -4.27 6.54
CA GLU A 84 -8.04 -4.49 7.88
C GLU A 84 -9.51 -4.94 7.84
N LYS A 85 -10.34 -4.26 7.05
CA LYS A 85 -11.78 -4.55 6.90
C LYS A 85 -12.09 -5.95 6.35
N TYR A 86 -11.12 -6.62 5.73
CA TYR A 86 -11.24 -7.98 5.22
C TYR A 86 -10.57 -9.01 6.13
N CYS A 87 -10.12 -8.64 7.32
CA CYS A 87 -9.63 -9.58 8.33
C CYS A 87 -10.81 -10.29 9.04
N THR A 88 -11.67 -10.97 8.29
CA THR A 88 -12.89 -11.63 8.79
C THR A 88 -13.02 -13.05 8.25
N ALA A 89 -13.86 -13.87 8.89
CA ALA A 89 -14.15 -15.24 8.45
C ALA A 89 -14.84 -15.34 7.08
N GLU A 90 -15.33 -14.22 6.52
CA GLU A 90 -15.88 -14.17 5.18
C GLU A 90 -14.77 -14.23 4.11
N TRP A 91 -13.62 -13.62 4.38
CA TRP A 91 -12.55 -13.42 3.41
C TRP A 91 -11.30 -14.28 3.69
N ILE A 92 -11.13 -14.70 4.94
CA ILE A 92 -9.96 -15.42 5.42
C ILE A 92 -10.35 -16.84 5.75
N ASP A 93 -9.58 -17.80 5.21
CA ASP A 93 -9.75 -19.22 5.50
C ASP A 93 -9.65 -19.51 7.00
N GLU A 94 -10.52 -20.39 7.50
CA GLU A 94 -10.62 -20.74 8.91
C GLU A 94 -9.29 -21.22 9.51
N SER A 95 -8.44 -21.88 8.71
CA SER A 95 -7.15 -22.41 9.17
C SER A 95 -6.13 -21.32 9.53
N ILE A 96 -6.24 -20.13 8.96
CA ILE A 96 -5.32 -19.01 9.20
C ILE A 96 -5.98 -17.80 9.88
N LEU A 97 -7.31 -17.78 9.97
CA LEU A 97 -8.06 -16.69 10.59
C LEU A 97 -7.56 -16.35 12.02
N PRO A 98 -7.27 -17.31 12.92
CA PRO A 98 -6.74 -16.98 14.24
C PRO A 98 -5.42 -16.19 14.20
N LEU A 99 -4.53 -16.53 13.25
CA LEU A 99 -3.25 -15.83 13.06
C LEU A 99 -3.46 -14.42 12.52
N VAL A 100 -4.35 -14.26 11.53
CA VAL A 100 -4.67 -12.95 10.96
C VAL A 100 -5.28 -12.03 12.02
N LEU A 101 -6.18 -12.55 12.87
CA LEU A 101 -6.78 -11.76 13.95
C LEU A 101 -5.77 -11.37 15.04
N ASP A 102 -4.81 -12.24 15.39
CA ASP A 102 -3.73 -11.90 16.31
C ASP A 102 -2.81 -10.80 15.73
N LEU A 103 -2.47 -10.90 14.45
CA LEU A 103 -1.70 -9.86 13.76
C LEU A 103 -2.49 -8.55 13.64
N LYS A 104 -3.81 -8.61 13.38
CA LYS A 104 -4.69 -7.43 13.33
C LYS A 104 -4.57 -6.63 14.62
N LYS A 105 -4.69 -7.28 15.78
CA LYS A 105 -4.57 -6.61 17.08
C LYS A 105 -3.22 -5.93 17.28
N ARG A 106 -2.13 -6.58 16.85
CA ARG A 106 -0.77 -6.03 16.99
C ARG A 106 -0.53 -4.81 16.11
N VAL A 107 -1.01 -4.85 14.88
CA VAL A 107 -0.78 -3.79 13.88
C VAL A 107 -1.74 -2.62 14.08
N TYR A 108 -3.02 -2.89 14.37
CA TYR A 108 -4.06 -1.85 14.43
C TYR A 108 -4.48 -1.45 15.86
N GLY A 109 -4.06 -2.19 16.90
CA GLY A 109 -4.24 -1.78 18.30
C GLY A 109 -5.62 -2.08 18.93
N GLU A 110 -6.35 -3.08 18.44
CA GLU A 110 -7.65 -3.53 19.00
C GLU A 110 -7.54 -4.58 20.12
#